data_AF-A0A2S5LJD1-F1
#
_entry.id   AF-A0A2S5LJD1-F1
#
_cell.length_a   1.000
_cell.length_b   1.000
_cell.length_c   1.000
_cell.angle_alpha   90.00
_cell.angle_beta   90.00
_cell.angle_gamma   90.00
#
_symmetry.space_group_name_H-M   'P 1'
#
loop_
_entity.id
_entity.type
_entity.pdbx_description
1 polymer ?
#
loop_
_entity_poly.entity_id
_entity_poly.type
_entity_poly.pdbx_seq_one_letter_code
_entity_poly.pdbx_strand_id
1 'polypeptide(L)'
;MKKSQPQFFNEMQLDLAASSPDGVREIYKAYHQWLKNVPHHQLNSKRMEAELLFRRVGITFNVYGENDGAERLIPFDVLPRILSAKEWRHLSTGSIQRVRALNMFLHDIYHDQDIIKAGIMPATILANSQYRPEMFGVDVPNQIYAHIAGVDLVRTSESQFYVLEDNLRTPSGVSYMLEDRKMMMRL
;
A
#
# COMPACT_ATOMS: atom_id res chain seq x y z
N MET A 1 30.44 14.78 18.64
CA MET A 1 30.28 13.82 17.53
C MET A 1 28.92 14.07 16.88
N LYS A 2 28.88 14.50 15.60
CA LYS A 2 27.60 14.58 14.86
C LYS A 2 27.12 13.14 14.64
N LYS A 3 25.96 12.77 15.18
CA LYS A 3 25.32 11.48 14.84
C LYS A 3 25.11 11.49 13.32
N SER A 4 25.68 10.53 12.60
CA SER A 4 25.33 10.35 11.19
C SER A 4 23.84 10.04 11.14
N GLN A 5 23.10 10.74 10.28
CA GLN A 5 21.69 10.40 10.08
C GLN A 5 21.59 8.95 9.59
N PRO A 6 20.61 8.17 10.08
CA PRO A 6 20.37 6.83 9.57
C PRO A 6 20.10 6.93 8.06
N GLN A 7 20.82 6.11 7.29
CA GLN A 7 20.68 6.04 5.85
C GLN A 7 19.53 5.09 5.53
N PHE A 8 18.43 5.62 5.01
CA PHE A 8 17.27 4.84 4.59
C PHE A 8 17.31 4.62 3.08
N PHE A 9 16.73 3.51 2.63
CA PHE A 9 16.55 3.25 1.21
C PHE A 9 15.73 4.37 0.56
N ASN A 10 16.28 5.00 -0.47
CA ASN A 10 15.61 6.01 -1.26
C ASN A 10 15.25 5.44 -2.65
N GLU A 11 14.01 5.66 -3.08
CA GLU A 11 13.48 5.17 -4.36
C GLU A 11 14.13 5.81 -5.58
N MET A 12 14.52 7.09 -5.48
CA MET A 12 15.10 7.85 -6.59
C MET A 12 16.62 7.87 -6.49
N GLN A 13 17.15 8.18 -5.31
CA GLN A 13 18.58 8.38 -5.10
C GLN A 13 19.25 7.06 -4.74
N LEU A 14 20.42 6.85 -5.31
CA LEU A 14 21.35 5.84 -4.86
C LEU A 14 22.07 6.35 -3.61
N ASP A 15 22.46 5.43 -2.75
CA ASP A 15 23.34 5.74 -1.63
C ASP A 15 24.64 6.37 -2.14
N LEU A 16 25.20 7.34 -1.39
CA LEU A 16 26.41 8.10 -1.75
C LEU A 16 27.64 7.23 -2.12
N ALA A 17 27.59 5.93 -1.82
CA ALA A 17 28.62 4.93 -2.15
C ALA A 17 28.45 4.29 -3.54
N ALA A 18 27.38 4.60 -4.28
CA ALA A 18 27.09 3.98 -5.58
C ALA A 18 27.54 4.85 -6.76
N SER A 19 28.30 4.23 -7.66
CA SER A 19 29.02 4.80 -8.80
C SER A 19 28.14 5.28 -9.98
N SER A 20 27.06 6.01 -9.72
CA SER A 20 26.26 6.66 -10.79
C SER A 20 26.66 8.13 -10.91
N PRO A 21 26.97 8.67 -12.10
CA PRO A 21 27.39 10.06 -12.29
C PRO A 21 26.39 11.08 -11.70
N ASP A 22 25.10 10.74 -11.70
CA ASP A 22 24.02 11.58 -11.17
C ASP A 22 23.49 11.10 -9.81
N GLY A 23 23.96 9.96 -9.29
CA GLY A 23 23.45 9.39 -8.04
C GLY A 23 21.97 8.97 -8.09
N VAL A 24 21.39 8.76 -9.28
CA VAL A 24 19.96 8.41 -9.47
C VAL A 24 19.79 6.98 -9.98
N ARG A 25 18.80 6.26 -9.45
CA ARG A 25 18.41 4.91 -9.89
C ARG A 25 17.88 4.93 -11.32
N GLU A 26 18.18 3.88 -12.08
CA GLU A 26 17.85 3.78 -13.51
C GLU A 26 16.37 4.08 -13.79
N ILE A 27 15.46 3.49 -13.01
CA ILE A 27 14.01 3.65 -13.17
C ILE A 27 13.53 5.10 -13.05
N TYR A 28 14.27 5.94 -12.31
CA TYR A 28 13.95 7.35 -12.10
C TYR A 28 14.69 8.29 -13.04
N LYS A 29 15.65 7.84 -13.87
CA LYS A 29 16.49 8.74 -14.69
C LYS A 29 15.68 9.65 -15.61
N ALA A 30 14.73 9.08 -16.35
CA ALA A 30 13.87 9.87 -17.26
C ALA A 30 13.05 10.91 -16.51
N TYR A 31 12.47 10.51 -15.37
CA TYR A 31 11.70 11.41 -14.51
C TYR A 31 12.58 12.52 -13.91
N HIS A 32 13.78 12.18 -13.44
CA HIS A 32 14.75 13.13 -12.89
C HIS A 32 15.24 14.13 -13.95
N GLN A 33 15.47 13.70 -15.19
CA GLN A 33 15.83 14.59 -16.29
C GLN A 33 14.69 15.56 -16.62
N TRP A 34 13.44 15.07 -16.67
CA TRP A 34 12.27 15.94 -16.80
C TRP A 34 12.20 16.94 -15.64
N LEU A 35 12.36 16.48 -14.40
CA LEU A 35 12.27 17.30 -13.19
C LEU A 35 13.31 18.43 -13.17
N LYS A 36 14.55 18.17 -13.63
CA LYS A 36 15.61 19.19 -13.78
C LYS A 36 15.22 20.33 -14.73
N ASN A 37 14.39 20.04 -15.72
CA ASN A 37 13.95 21.01 -16.74
C ASN A 37 12.66 21.74 -16.35
N VAL A 38 11.97 21.31 -15.30
CA VAL A 38 10.74 21.96 -14.82
C VAL A 38 11.10 23.03 -13.80
N PRO A 39 10.73 24.30 -14.02
CA PRO A 39 10.93 25.35 -13.02
C PRO A 39 10.20 25.04 -11.72
N HIS A 40 10.86 25.20 -10.57
CA HIS A 40 10.29 24.89 -9.25
C HIS A 40 8.93 25.57 -8.98
N HIS A 41 8.72 26.80 -9.47
CA HIS A 41 7.44 27.49 -9.31
C HIS A 41 6.27 26.79 -10.02
N GLN A 42 6.54 26.06 -11.11
CA GLN A 42 5.51 25.28 -11.81
C GLN A 42 5.10 24.05 -10.99
N LEU A 43 6.03 23.38 -10.30
CA LEU A 43 5.70 22.26 -9.41
C LEU A 43 4.80 22.71 -8.25
N ASN A 44 5.12 23.84 -7.62
CA ASN A 44 4.28 24.42 -6.58
C ASN A 44 2.90 24.82 -7.11
N SER A 45 2.83 25.38 -8.33
CA SER A 45 1.56 25.72 -8.97
C SER A 45 0.71 24.47 -9.26
N LYS A 46 1.32 23.40 -9.79
CA LYS A 46 0.65 22.11 -10.01
C LYS A 46 0.15 21.48 -8.71
N ARG A 47 0.93 21.59 -7.62
CA ARG A 47 0.49 21.13 -6.30
C ARG A 47 -0.74 21.90 -5.81
N MET A 48 -0.72 23.24 -5.89
CA MET A 48 -1.88 24.07 -5.51
C MET A 48 -3.11 23.78 -6.37
N GLU A 49 -2.92 23.57 -7.67
CA GLU A 49 -4.00 23.17 -8.59
C GLU A 49 -4.57 21.80 -8.19
N ALA A 50 -3.71 20.83 -7.90
CA ALA A 50 -4.13 19.51 -7.42
C ALA A 50 -4.96 19.63 -6.14
N GLU A 51 -4.47 20.35 -5.12
CA GLU A 51 -5.18 20.57 -3.85
C GLU A 51 -6.57 21.20 -4.05
N LEU A 52 -6.69 22.19 -4.95
CA LEU A 52 -7.97 22.80 -5.31
C LEU A 52 -8.92 21.84 -6.01
N LEU A 53 -8.39 20.98 -6.88
CA LEU A 53 -9.19 19.96 -7.58
C LEU A 53 -9.65 18.87 -6.62
N PHE A 54 -8.79 18.38 -5.72
CA PHE A 54 -9.17 17.41 -4.68
C PHE A 54 -10.30 17.95 -3.79
N ARG A 55 -10.27 19.25 -3.45
CA ARG A 55 -11.39 19.94 -2.76
C ARG A 55 -12.69 19.89 -3.55
N ARG A 56 -12.65 20.16 -4.87
CA ARG A 56 -13.86 20.19 -5.71
C ARG A 56 -14.45 18.80 -5.97
N VAL A 57 -13.61 17.78 -6.07
CA VAL A 57 -14.03 16.40 -6.35
C VAL A 57 -14.50 15.69 -5.08
N GLY A 58 -14.31 16.29 -3.89
CA GLY A 58 -14.78 15.73 -2.62
C GLY A 58 -13.96 14.53 -2.17
N ILE A 59 -12.68 14.49 -2.53
CA ILE A 59 -11.75 13.45 -2.07
C ILE A 59 -11.22 13.91 -0.72
N THR A 60 -12.06 13.75 0.29
CA THR A 60 -11.79 14.12 1.68
C THR A 60 -11.81 12.87 2.56
N PHE A 61 -11.01 12.88 3.62
CA PHE A 61 -11.01 11.79 4.61
C PHE A 61 -11.72 12.25 5.88
N ASN A 62 -12.61 11.41 6.41
CA ASN A 62 -13.16 11.58 7.74
C ASN A 62 -12.11 11.16 8.77
N VAL A 63 -11.52 12.12 9.47
CA VAL A 63 -10.63 11.82 10.61
C VAL A 63 -11.50 11.33 11.76
N TYR A 64 -11.62 10.01 11.92
CA TYR A 64 -12.26 9.41 13.09
C TYR A 64 -11.45 9.75 14.33
N GLY A 65 -11.92 10.70 15.15
CA GLY A 65 -11.30 11.04 16.43
C GLY A 65 -11.47 12.50 16.89
N GLU A 66 -11.78 13.44 16.00
CA GLU A 66 -12.12 14.82 16.39
C GLU A 66 -13.65 15.00 16.35
N ASN A 67 -14.25 15.44 17.45
CA ASN A 67 -15.69 15.73 17.61
C ASN A 67 -16.24 16.83 16.67
N ASP A 68 -15.47 17.27 15.68
CA ASP A 68 -15.74 18.47 14.88
C ASP A 68 -16.03 18.18 13.40
N GLY A 69 -16.08 16.91 12.98
CA GLY A 69 -16.53 16.55 11.62
C GLY A 69 -15.77 17.23 10.48
N ALA A 70 -14.60 17.79 10.75
CA ALA A 70 -13.86 18.60 9.80
C ALA A 70 -13.17 17.67 8.79
N GLU A 71 -13.76 17.58 7.60
CA GLU A 71 -13.14 16.94 6.44
C GLU A 71 -11.74 17.55 6.20
N ARG A 72 -10.69 16.73 6.37
CA ARG A 72 -9.32 17.13 6.01
C ARG A 72 -8.96 16.53 4.67
N LEU A 73 -8.30 17.33 3.83
CA LEU A 73 -7.74 16.85 2.57
C LEU A 73 -6.49 16.05 2.86
N ILE A 74 -6.33 14.95 2.13
CA ILE A 74 -5.06 14.24 2.08
C ILE A 74 -4.11 15.08 1.22
N PRO A 75 -2.93 15.47 1.74
CA PRO A 75 -1.93 16.16 0.94
C PRO A 75 -1.52 15.30 -0.25
N PHE A 76 -1.51 15.90 -1.44
CA PHE A 76 -1.09 15.24 -2.67
C PHE A 76 0.35 15.62 -3.01
N ASP A 77 1.17 14.61 -3.36
CA ASP A 77 2.51 14.80 -3.89
C ASP A 77 2.52 14.51 -5.39
N VAL A 78 3.09 15.43 -6.17
CA VAL A 78 3.24 15.30 -7.63
C VAL A 78 4.39 14.36 -8.02
N LEU A 79 5.22 13.94 -7.07
CA LEU A 79 6.31 12.99 -7.32
C LEU A 79 5.78 11.55 -7.27
N PRO A 80 5.79 10.79 -8.37
CA PRO A 80 5.25 9.45 -8.39
C PRO A 80 6.16 8.45 -7.69
N ARG A 81 5.54 7.44 -7.06
CA ARG A 81 6.22 6.19 -6.68
C ARG A 81 6.29 5.26 -7.89
N ILE A 82 7.48 5.09 -8.45
CA ILE A 82 7.69 4.28 -9.65
C ILE A 82 8.18 2.89 -9.25
N LEU A 83 7.53 1.85 -9.76
CA LEU A 83 7.93 0.46 -9.62
C LEU A 83 8.17 -0.15 -11.01
N SER A 84 9.25 -0.90 -11.16
CA SER A 84 9.56 -1.62 -12.39
C SER A 84 8.59 -2.78 -12.58
N ALA A 85 8.45 -3.23 -13.82
CA ALA A 85 7.66 -4.43 -14.13
C ALA A 85 8.15 -5.67 -13.36
N LYS A 86 9.47 -5.76 -13.08
CA LYS A 86 10.05 -6.87 -12.32
C LYS A 86 9.66 -6.81 -10.84
N GLU A 87 9.77 -5.64 -10.21
CA GLU A 87 9.34 -5.43 -8.82
C GLU A 87 7.84 -5.69 -8.68
N TRP A 88 7.02 -5.12 -9.58
CA TRP A 88 5.58 -5.30 -9.55
C TRP A 88 5.19 -6.77 -9.70
N ARG A 89 5.83 -7.52 -10.61
CA ARG A 89 5.55 -8.96 -10.77
C ARG A 89 5.84 -9.74 -9.50
N HIS A 90 6.93 -9.42 -8.81
CA HIS A 90 7.26 -10.05 -7.53
C HIS A 90 6.20 -9.73 -6.47
N LEU A 91 5.86 -8.45 -6.29
CA LEU A 91 4.85 -8.00 -5.33
C LEU A 91 3.49 -8.60 -5.62
N SER A 92 3.02 -8.50 -6.87
CA SER A 92 1.73 -9.04 -7.30
C SER A 92 1.62 -10.54 -7.07
N THR A 93 2.66 -11.32 -7.43
CA THR A 93 2.67 -12.77 -7.21
C THR A 93 2.64 -13.11 -5.71
N GLY A 94 3.42 -12.39 -4.89
CA GLY A 94 3.45 -12.57 -3.44
C GLY A 94 2.12 -12.22 -2.78
N SER A 95 1.50 -11.10 -3.16
CA SER A 95 0.18 -10.70 -2.66
C SER A 95 -0.90 -11.72 -3.04
N ILE A 96 -0.91 -12.22 -4.28
CA ILE A 96 -1.86 -13.26 -4.72
C ILE A 96 -1.67 -14.55 -3.91
N GLN A 97 -0.42 -14.98 -3.73
CA GLN A 97 -0.11 -16.17 -2.92
C GLN A 97 -0.63 -16.02 -1.49
N ARG A 98 -0.35 -14.87 -0.85
CA ARG A 98 -0.77 -14.57 0.52
C ARG A 98 -2.30 -14.56 0.65
N VAL A 99 -3.00 -13.86 -0.22
CA VAL A 99 -4.48 -13.76 -0.19
C VAL A 99 -5.14 -15.11 -0.46
N ARG A 100 -4.55 -15.95 -1.31
CA ARG A 100 -5.02 -17.34 -1.49
C ARG A 100 -4.88 -18.15 -0.20
N ALA A 101 -3.71 -18.09 0.45
CA ALA A 101 -3.50 -18.78 1.73
C ALA A 101 -4.45 -18.28 2.82
N LEU A 102 -4.72 -16.97 2.89
CA LEU A 102 -5.68 -16.39 3.83
C LEU A 102 -7.12 -16.87 3.60
N ASN A 103 -7.56 -16.97 2.34
CA ASN A 103 -8.89 -17.53 2.03
C ASN A 103 -8.99 -19.02 2.40
N MET A 104 -7.96 -19.81 2.09
CA MET A 104 -7.90 -21.23 2.49
C MET A 104 -7.90 -21.38 4.02
N PHE A 105 -7.16 -20.52 4.72
CA PHE A 105 -7.14 -20.48 6.18
C PHE A 105 -8.52 -20.15 6.76
N LEU A 106 -9.22 -19.16 6.21
CA LEU A 106 -10.58 -18.82 6.65
C LEU A 106 -11.55 -19.98 6.41
N HIS A 107 -11.46 -20.66 5.25
CA HIS A 107 -12.22 -21.86 4.99
C HIS A 107 -11.95 -22.93 6.05
N ASP A 108 -10.67 -23.26 6.27
CA ASP A 108 -10.25 -24.29 7.21
C ASP A 108 -10.73 -24.02 8.64
N ILE A 109 -10.56 -22.80 9.15
CA ILE A 109 -10.96 -22.42 10.52
C ILE A 109 -12.47 -22.56 10.74
N TYR A 110 -13.28 -22.32 9.71
CA TYR A 110 -14.73 -22.48 9.77
C TYR A 110 -15.22 -23.88 9.38
N HIS A 111 -14.34 -24.82 9.04
CA HIS A 111 -14.68 -26.18 8.62
C HIS A 111 -13.85 -27.23 9.38
N ASP A 112 -12.91 -27.88 8.71
CA ASP A 112 -12.18 -29.04 9.25
C ASP A 112 -11.13 -28.67 10.30
N GLN A 113 -10.70 -27.41 10.38
CA GLN A 113 -9.69 -26.93 11.34
C GLN A 113 -8.40 -27.76 11.31
N ASP A 114 -7.99 -28.20 10.12
CA ASP A 114 -6.82 -29.04 9.88
C ASP A 114 -5.53 -28.35 10.33
N ILE A 115 -5.40 -27.02 10.16
CA ILE A 115 -4.23 -26.28 10.65
C ILE A 115 -4.09 -26.32 12.17
N ILE A 116 -5.21 -26.44 12.90
CA ILE A 116 -5.24 -26.59 14.36
C ILE A 116 -4.94 -28.04 14.73
N LYS A 117 -5.59 -29.02 14.08
CA LYS A 117 -5.36 -30.46 14.30
C LYS A 117 -3.90 -30.84 14.02
N ALA A 118 -3.26 -30.19 13.05
CA ALA A 118 -1.85 -30.38 12.71
C ALA A 118 -0.88 -29.71 13.71
N GLY A 119 -1.38 -28.92 14.67
CA GLY A 119 -0.57 -28.23 15.67
C GLY A 119 0.22 -27.01 15.14
N ILE A 120 -0.03 -26.58 13.90
CA ILE A 120 0.62 -25.40 13.30
C ILE A 120 0.03 -24.12 13.90
N MET A 121 -1.27 -24.11 14.18
CA MET A 121 -1.96 -23.00 14.82
C MET A 121 -2.57 -23.41 16.17
N PRO A 122 -2.38 -22.63 17.25
CA PRO A 122 -3.02 -22.91 18.52
C PRO A 122 -4.55 -22.75 18.46
N ALA A 123 -5.28 -23.67 19.11
CA ALA A 123 -6.74 -23.60 19.23
C ALA A 123 -7.25 -22.35 19.97
N THR A 124 -6.38 -21.61 20.67
CA THR A 124 -6.72 -20.33 21.33
C THR A 124 -7.24 -19.28 20.34
N ILE A 125 -6.97 -19.42 19.04
CA ILE A 125 -7.54 -18.54 18.01
C ILE A 125 -9.08 -18.57 17.98
N LEU A 126 -9.70 -19.68 18.36
CA LEU A 126 -11.17 -19.82 18.38
C LEU A 126 -11.82 -18.97 19.49
N ALA A 127 -11.04 -18.50 20.47
CA ALA A 127 -11.49 -17.56 21.48
C ALA A 127 -11.34 -16.09 21.06
N ASN A 128 -10.79 -15.81 19.87
CA ASN A 128 -10.65 -14.45 19.36
C ASN A 128 -12.03 -13.82 19.10
N SER A 129 -12.24 -12.56 19.51
CA SER A 129 -13.52 -11.86 19.34
C SER A 129 -13.94 -11.65 17.87
N GLN A 130 -13.02 -11.82 16.93
CA GLN A 130 -13.29 -11.75 15.49
C GLN A 130 -13.67 -13.10 14.88
N TYR A 131 -13.42 -14.21 15.58
CA TYR A 131 -13.97 -15.50 15.16
C TYR A 131 -15.49 -15.48 15.33
N ARG A 132 -16.20 -15.93 14.29
CA ARG A 132 -17.67 -15.96 14.26
C ARG A 132 -18.16 -17.41 14.23
N PRO A 133 -18.54 -18.00 15.38
CA PRO A 133 -19.09 -19.36 15.42
C PRO A 133 -20.27 -19.57 14.47
N GLU A 134 -21.00 -18.50 14.15
CA GLU A 134 -22.12 -18.49 13.21
C GLU A 134 -21.72 -18.85 11.77
N MET A 135 -20.44 -18.71 11.42
CA MET A 135 -19.91 -19.09 10.11
C MET A 135 -19.41 -20.54 10.05
N PHE A 136 -19.41 -21.27 11.17
CA PHE A 136 -18.91 -22.64 11.20
C PHE A 136 -19.81 -23.58 10.39
N GLY A 137 -19.22 -24.31 9.44
CA GLY A 137 -19.91 -25.17 8.49
C GLY A 137 -20.69 -24.43 7.39
N VAL A 138 -20.53 -23.11 7.27
CA VAL A 138 -21.18 -22.33 6.20
C VAL A 138 -20.32 -22.38 4.94
N ASP A 139 -20.86 -23.04 3.92
CA ASP A 139 -20.30 -23.03 2.57
C ASP A 139 -20.56 -21.68 1.89
N VAL A 140 -19.48 -20.93 1.65
CA VAL A 140 -19.53 -19.69 0.85
C VAL A 140 -19.21 -19.98 -0.62
N PRO A 141 -19.80 -19.24 -1.58
CA PRO A 141 -19.53 -19.45 -3.00
C PRO A 141 -18.02 -19.43 -3.32
N ASN A 142 -17.56 -20.46 -4.03
CA ASN A 142 -16.17 -20.65 -4.43
C ASN A 142 -15.14 -20.65 -3.29
N GLN A 143 -15.57 -20.80 -2.02
CA GLN A 143 -14.71 -20.70 -0.83
C GLN A 143 -13.95 -19.36 -0.74
N ILE A 144 -14.54 -18.29 -1.27
CA ILE A 144 -13.97 -16.94 -1.21
C ILE A 144 -14.59 -16.18 -0.05
N TYR A 145 -13.79 -15.88 0.97
CA TYR A 145 -14.17 -15.10 2.14
C TYR A 145 -13.78 -13.63 1.96
N ALA A 146 -12.50 -13.39 1.65
CA ALA A 146 -11.97 -12.06 1.37
C ALA A 146 -11.96 -11.80 -0.14
N HIS A 147 -13.08 -11.29 -0.65
CA HIS A 147 -13.28 -10.95 -2.06
C HIS A 147 -12.35 -9.83 -2.54
N ILE A 148 -12.10 -8.87 -1.64
CA ILE A 148 -11.13 -7.79 -1.80
C ILE A 148 -10.24 -7.82 -0.56
N ALA A 149 -8.92 -7.77 -0.77
CA ALA A 149 -7.94 -7.76 0.30
C ALA A 149 -6.93 -6.63 0.05
N GLY A 150 -6.73 -5.77 1.04
CA GLY A 150 -5.61 -4.82 1.06
C GLY A 150 -4.39 -5.47 1.70
N VAL A 151 -3.20 -5.28 1.11
CA VAL A 151 -1.93 -5.78 1.65
C VAL A 151 -1.00 -4.60 1.82
N ASP A 152 -0.75 -4.21 3.06
CA ASP A 152 0.05 -3.03 3.37
C ASP A 152 1.53 -3.40 3.34
N LEU A 153 2.27 -2.76 2.44
CA LEU A 153 3.65 -3.11 2.13
C LEU A 153 4.61 -1.97 2.45
N VAL A 154 5.75 -2.32 3.04
CA VAL A 154 6.91 -1.42 3.18
C VAL A 154 8.11 -1.99 2.46
N ARG A 155 8.97 -1.09 1.97
CA ARG A 155 10.23 -1.43 1.31
C ARG A 155 11.40 -0.99 2.18
N THR A 156 12.36 -1.87 2.40
CA THR A 156 13.55 -1.58 3.22
C THR A 156 14.84 -1.54 2.42
N SER A 157 14.86 -2.14 1.23
CA SER A 157 16.01 -2.13 0.32
C SER A 157 15.59 -2.42 -1.13
N GLU A 158 16.55 -2.53 -2.04
CA GLU A 158 16.30 -2.74 -3.48
C GLU A 158 15.41 -3.95 -3.77
N SER A 159 15.48 -5.01 -2.97
CA SER A 159 14.71 -6.24 -3.22
C SER A 159 13.92 -6.72 -2.02
N GLN A 160 13.80 -5.91 -0.96
CA GLN A 160 13.15 -6.33 0.28
C GLN A 160 11.86 -5.54 0.50
N PHE A 161 10.77 -6.29 0.55
CA PHE A 161 9.44 -5.83 0.89
C PHE A 161 8.88 -6.67 2.04
N TYR A 162 8.14 -6.03 2.93
CA TYR A 162 7.50 -6.67 4.06
C TYR A 162 6.03 -6.30 4.11
N VAL A 163 5.18 -7.27 4.46
CA VAL A 163 3.77 -7.02 4.79
C VAL A 163 3.71 -6.53 6.22
N LEU A 164 3.10 -5.36 6.43
CA LEU A 164 2.80 -4.84 7.77
C LEU A 164 1.44 -5.35 8.26
N GLU A 165 0.44 -5.33 7.39
CA GLU A 165 -0.94 -5.61 7.74
C GLU A 165 -1.74 -6.19 6.56
N ASP A 166 -2.74 -7.03 6.88
CA ASP A 166 -3.72 -7.56 5.94
C ASP A 166 -5.11 -7.00 6.25
N ASN A 167 -5.72 -6.34 5.27
CA ASN A 167 -7.03 -5.72 5.38
C ASN A 167 -8.09 -6.57 4.68
N LEU A 168 -8.75 -7.46 5.44
CA LEU A 168 -9.70 -8.45 4.91
C LEU A 168 -11.18 -8.18 5.24
N ARG A 169 -11.48 -7.11 5.99
CA ARG A 169 -12.85 -6.78 6.41
C ARG A 169 -13.53 -5.90 5.36
N THR A 170 -13.28 -4.60 5.42
CA THR A 170 -13.83 -3.59 4.51
C THR A 170 -12.68 -2.72 4.02
N PRO A 171 -11.75 -3.26 3.19
CA PRO A 171 -10.61 -2.50 2.73
C PRO A 171 -11.08 -1.29 1.90
N SER A 172 -10.48 -0.13 2.18
CA SER A 172 -10.74 1.14 1.50
C SER A 172 -9.50 1.64 0.76
N GLY A 173 -9.66 2.69 -0.05
CA GLY A 173 -8.51 3.43 -0.62
C GLY A 173 -8.42 3.42 -2.15
N VAL A 174 -9.21 2.57 -2.82
CA VAL A 174 -9.22 2.47 -4.30
C VAL A 174 -9.60 3.79 -4.97
N SER A 175 -10.48 4.60 -4.36
CA SER A 175 -10.85 5.92 -4.86
C SER A 175 -9.65 6.87 -4.96
N TYR A 176 -8.81 6.92 -3.93
CA TYR A 176 -7.58 7.73 -3.95
C TYR A 176 -6.64 7.27 -5.07
N MET A 177 -6.40 5.96 -5.19
CA MET A 177 -5.54 5.41 -6.25
C MET A 177 -6.00 5.82 -7.66
N LEU A 178 -7.32 5.78 -7.93
CA LEU A 178 -7.88 6.14 -9.23
C LEU A 178 -7.78 7.66 -9.49
N GLU A 179 -8.13 8.47 -8.50
CA GLU A 179 -8.12 9.92 -8.64
C GLU A 179 -6.70 10.50 -8.68
N ASP A 180 -5.74 9.91 -7.97
CA ASP A 180 -4.32 10.26 -8.05
C ASP A 180 -3.78 10.06 -9.47
N ARG A 181 -4.12 8.93 -10.10
CA ARG A 181 -3.73 8.68 -11.50
C ARG A 181 -4.34 9.71 -12.45
N LYS A 182 -5.63 9.99 -12.29
CA LYS A 182 -6.36 10.95 -13.11
C LYS A 182 -5.80 12.37 -12.95
N MET A 183 -5.42 12.73 -11.73
CA MET A 183 -4.77 13.99 -11.41
C MET A 183 -3.41 14.11 -12.09
N MET A 184 -2.55 13.11 -11.94
CA MET A 184 -1.23 13.08 -12.58
C MET A 184 -1.28 13.17 -14.10
N MET A 185 -2.32 12.63 -14.73
CA MET A 185 -2.52 12.72 -16.19
C MET A 185 -3.02 14.10 -16.64
N ARG A 186 -3.68 14.86 -15.75
CA ARG A 186 -4.24 16.17 -16.05
C ARG A 186 -3.22 17.30 -15.90
N LEU A 187 -2.29 17.16 -14.95
CA LEU A 187 -1.27 18.17 -14.60
C LEU A 187 -0.10 18.19 -15.58
#